data_AF-A0A8C4WZY7-F1
#
_entry.id   AF-A0A8C4WZY7-F1
#
_cell.length_a   1.000
_cell.length_b   1.000
_cell.length_c   1.000
_cell.angle_alpha   90.00
_cell.angle_beta   90.00
_cell.angle_gamma   90.00
#
_symmetry.space_group_name_H-M   'P 1'
#
loop_
_entity.id
_entity.type
_entity.pdbx_description
1 polymer ?
#
loop_
_entity_poly.entity_id
_entity_poly.type
_entity_poly.pdbx_seq_one_letter_code
_entity_poly.pdbx_strand_id
1 'polypeptide(L)'
;MDCCVPGHVMLFTNKALWGLGLAATGVGVMYYLLRSSERRSHKTAFSGITLTTEAAALTNSSPGTLSPKHLDTLIHLLRDVDGQQAPHDDLTERILVTIANSAAFTASQNSIRELSGLPVIVRYVHSTEQRLQVQALNALNNLAMNVENQKHLQAYVIDVFQAGLEAGALEDVQLAALRVLTNVTVTGRIHDSFFTYLPAIWAMLQLQNTALQVQVLKLLVNLAGDQAMQAEMLDLEVSSDMLLSLLHEDSSEDVIERFLTLTVHLIPKPSQYELPARPGSLHCFLWAEQSLFLQKVYAFKNHLNPDISFRVGSILSGLNAE
;
A
#
# COMPACT_ATOMS: atom_id res chain seq x y z
N MET A 1 -51.75 17.79 -38.22
CA MET A 1 -52.74 17.38 -39.23
C MET A 1 -52.00 17.28 -40.55
N ASP A 2 -51.54 16.06 -40.83
CA ASP A 2 -51.69 15.34 -42.09
C ASP A 2 -51.24 15.93 -43.44
N CYS A 3 -50.26 15.22 -43.99
CA CYS A 3 -50.27 14.56 -45.29
C CYS A 3 -49.46 15.17 -46.46
N CYS A 4 -48.40 14.43 -46.79
CA CYS A 4 -48.00 13.89 -48.10
C CYS A 4 -47.98 14.79 -49.37
N VAL A 5 -46.74 14.95 -49.85
CA VAL A 5 -46.20 15.08 -51.24
C VAL A 5 -46.90 14.04 -52.17
N PRO A 6 -47.06 14.18 -53.54
CA PRO A 6 -45.98 14.53 -54.48
C PRO A 6 -46.29 15.19 -55.85
N GLY A 7 -45.24 15.69 -56.51
CA GLY A 7 -45.25 16.14 -57.90
C GLY A 7 -43.84 16.21 -58.51
N HIS A 8 -43.68 15.63 -59.69
CA HIS A 8 -42.47 15.13 -60.34
C HIS A 8 -41.83 16.09 -61.38
N VAL A 9 -40.50 15.91 -61.61
CA VAL A 9 -39.76 16.01 -62.91
C VAL A 9 -39.50 17.46 -63.43
N MET A 10 -38.28 17.92 -63.73
CA MET A 10 -37.37 17.46 -64.80
C MET A 10 -35.95 18.09 -64.68
N LEU A 11 -34.91 17.23 -64.67
CA LEU A 11 -33.64 17.25 -65.45
C LEU A 11 -33.18 18.58 -66.08
N PHE A 12 -31.92 19.02 -65.96
CA PHE A 12 -30.66 18.56 -66.61
C PHE A 12 -29.57 19.57 -66.13
N THR A 13 -28.27 19.32 -65.92
CA THR A 13 -27.24 18.62 -66.73
C THR A 13 -25.93 18.36 -65.93
N ASN A 14 -25.28 17.23 -66.26
CA ASN A 14 -23.82 16.99 -66.41
C ASN A 14 -22.88 17.12 -65.19
N LYS A 15 -21.93 16.21 -64.92
CA LYS A 15 -21.38 15.08 -65.71
C LYS A 15 -20.63 14.13 -64.76
N ALA A 16 -21.00 12.85 -64.78
CA ALA A 16 -20.17 11.75 -64.30
C ALA A 16 -19.25 11.29 -65.44
N LEU A 17 -17.97 11.06 -65.15
CA LEU A 17 -17.09 10.22 -65.95
C LEU A 17 -16.59 9.10 -65.03
N TRP A 18 -17.14 7.91 -65.23
CA TRP A 18 -16.57 6.66 -64.75
C TRP A 18 -15.72 6.06 -65.87
N GLY A 19 -14.53 5.57 -65.53
CA GLY A 19 -13.70 4.80 -66.43
C GLY A 19 -12.55 4.11 -65.71
N LEU A 20 -12.79 2.84 -65.32
CA LEU A 20 -11.86 1.69 -65.29
C LEU A 20 -10.53 1.86 -64.51
N GLY A 21 -10.14 1.07 -63.52
CA GLY A 21 -10.59 -0.23 -63.04
C GLY A 21 -9.41 -0.87 -62.31
N LEU A 22 -9.63 -1.47 -61.13
CA LEU A 22 -8.87 -2.61 -60.60
C LEU A 22 -9.53 -3.05 -59.30
N ALA A 23 -10.20 -4.20 -59.38
CA ALA A 23 -10.67 -4.96 -58.24
C ALA A 23 -9.45 -5.43 -57.43
N ALA A 24 -9.10 -4.71 -56.36
CA ALA A 24 -8.32 -5.29 -55.28
C ALA A 24 -9.28 -6.13 -54.44
N THR A 25 -9.31 -7.43 -54.71
CA THR A 25 -10.13 -8.41 -54.00
C THR A 25 -9.96 -8.24 -52.49
N GLY A 26 -11.05 -8.33 -51.73
CA GLY A 26 -11.03 -8.23 -50.26
C GLY A 26 -10.02 -9.16 -49.57
N VAL A 27 -9.53 -10.19 -50.29
CA VAL A 27 -8.44 -11.08 -49.90
C VAL A 27 -7.09 -10.35 -49.81
N GLY A 28 -6.79 -9.38 -50.69
CA GLY A 28 -5.51 -8.65 -50.68
C GLY A 28 -5.41 -7.66 -49.52
N VAL A 29 -6.51 -6.97 -49.18
CA VAL A 29 -6.57 -6.08 -48.00
C VAL A 29 -6.58 -6.91 -46.72
N MET A 30 -7.32 -8.01 -46.66
CA MET A 30 -7.29 -8.94 -45.52
C MET A 30 -5.91 -9.58 -45.33
N TYR A 31 -5.24 -10.01 -46.40
CA TYR A 31 -3.88 -10.54 -46.36
C TYR A 31 -2.87 -9.49 -45.92
N TYR A 32 -3.00 -8.23 -46.37
CA TYR A 32 -2.15 -7.13 -45.90
C TYR A 32 -2.37 -6.84 -44.40
N LEU A 33 -3.62 -6.83 -43.93
CA LEU A 33 -3.96 -6.61 -42.52
C LEU A 33 -3.48 -7.78 -41.64
N LEU A 34 -3.73 -9.03 -42.05
CA LEU A 34 -3.22 -10.22 -41.36
C LEU A 34 -1.69 -10.24 -41.33
N ARG A 35 -1.02 -9.97 -42.45
CA ARG A 35 0.44 -9.92 -42.51
C ARG A 35 1.03 -8.73 -41.75
N SER A 36 0.30 -7.60 -41.64
CA SER A 36 0.69 -6.47 -40.80
C SER A 36 0.51 -6.77 -39.31
N SER A 37 -0.54 -7.52 -38.96
CA SER A 37 -0.80 -8.03 -37.61
C SER A 37 0.26 -9.05 -37.20
N GLU A 38 0.56 -10.03 -38.07
CA GLU A 38 1.63 -11.00 -37.87
C GLU A 38 3.01 -10.33 -37.77
N ARG A 39 3.33 -9.34 -38.61
CA ARG A 39 4.59 -8.59 -38.49
C ARG A 39 4.67 -7.76 -37.23
N ARG A 40 3.56 -7.16 -36.79
CA ARG A 40 3.50 -6.39 -35.54
C ARG A 40 3.64 -7.36 -34.36
N SER A 41 2.93 -8.49 -34.38
CA SER A 41 3.02 -9.58 -33.40
C SER A 41 4.42 -10.22 -33.34
N HIS A 42 5.08 -10.43 -34.48
CA HIS A 42 6.44 -10.97 -34.51
C HIS A 42 7.47 -9.95 -34.04
N LYS A 43 7.30 -8.66 -34.37
CA LYS A 43 8.18 -7.60 -33.86
C LYS A 43 7.99 -7.38 -32.36
N THR A 44 6.76 -7.38 -31.85
CA THR A 44 6.49 -7.27 -30.42
C THR A 44 6.95 -8.52 -29.68
N ALA A 45 6.75 -9.72 -30.23
CA ALA A 45 7.24 -10.96 -29.65
C ALA A 45 8.77 -11.04 -29.64
N PHE A 46 9.44 -10.67 -30.74
CA PHE A 46 10.92 -10.67 -30.79
C PHE A 46 11.53 -9.59 -29.88
N SER A 47 10.92 -8.40 -29.85
CA SER A 47 11.30 -7.35 -28.89
C SER A 47 11.08 -7.81 -27.45
N GLY A 48 9.95 -8.46 -27.16
CA GLY A 48 9.64 -9.03 -25.85
C GLY A 48 10.61 -10.13 -25.42
N ILE A 49 11.00 -11.04 -26.33
CA ILE A 49 12.00 -12.08 -26.06
C ILE A 49 13.38 -11.46 -25.77
N THR A 50 13.76 -10.40 -26.50
CA THR A 50 15.03 -9.71 -26.27
C THR A 50 15.03 -8.99 -24.93
N LEU A 51 13.95 -8.26 -24.61
CA LEU A 51 13.79 -7.52 -23.36
C LEU A 51 13.72 -8.48 -22.15
N THR A 52 13.04 -9.62 -22.26
CA THR A 52 12.98 -10.64 -21.20
C THR A 52 14.34 -11.28 -20.94
N THR A 53 15.16 -11.49 -21.99
CA THR A 53 16.55 -11.97 -21.85
C THR A 53 17.44 -10.94 -21.14
N GLU A 54 17.28 -9.65 -21.50
CA GLU A 54 17.99 -8.55 -20.85
C GLU A 54 17.60 -8.41 -19.38
N ALA A 55 16.31 -8.51 -19.04
CA ALA A 55 15.87 -8.51 -17.65
C ALA A 55 16.34 -9.72 -16.86
N ALA A 56 16.39 -10.91 -17.47
CA ALA A 56 16.97 -12.08 -16.83
C ALA A 56 18.46 -11.87 -16.50
N ALA A 57 19.20 -11.13 -17.32
CA ALA A 57 20.58 -10.75 -17.05
C ALA A 57 20.69 -9.69 -15.93
N LEU A 58 19.84 -8.66 -15.96
CA LEU A 58 19.81 -7.60 -14.94
C LEU A 58 19.47 -8.16 -13.55
N THR A 59 18.47 -9.04 -13.47
CA THR A 59 18.02 -9.68 -12.22
C THR A 59 19.00 -10.74 -11.68
N ASN A 60 19.98 -11.18 -12.49
CA ASN A 60 21.05 -12.10 -12.09
C ASN A 60 22.34 -11.39 -11.68
N SER A 61 22.42 -10.07 -11.83
CA SER A 61 23.59 -9.28 -11.47
C SER A 61 23.60 -8.88 -9.99
N SER A 62 24.80 -8.68 -9.41
CA SER A 62 24.97 -8.29 -8.01
C SER A 62 24.14 -7.03 -7.68
N PRO A 63 23.53 -6.93 -6.48
CA PRO A 63 22.68 -5.81 -6.08
C PRO A 63 23.52 -4.52 -5.95
N GLY A 64 23.80 -3.88 -7.08
CA GLY A 64 24.32 -2.52 -7.18
C GLY A 64 23.20 -1.53 -7.49
N THR A 65 23.48 -0.24 -7.39
CA THR A 65 22.56 0.82 -7.82
C THR A 65 22.31 0.68 -9.31
N LEU A 66 21.13 0.16 -9.68
CA LEU A 66 20.72 0.08 -11.08
C LEU A 66 20.70 1.49 -11.70
N SER A 67 21.19 1.59 -12.94
CA SER A 67 21.07 2.83 -13.68
C SER A 67 19.59 3.15 -13.96
N PRO A 68 19.21 4.43 -14.15
CA PRO A 68 17.84 4.79 -14.52
C PRO A 68 17.33 4.05 -15.77
N LYS A 69 18.21 3.76 -16.74
CA LYS A 69 17.87 2.97 -17.94
C LYS A 69 17.51 1.52 -17.60
N HIS A 70 18.24 0.89 -16.68
CA HIS A 70 17.91 -0.46 -16.24
C HIS A 70 16.58 -0.49 -15.49
N LEU A 71 16.32 0.51 -14.64
CA LEU A 71 15.02 0.64 -13.94
C LEU A 71 13.88 0.83 -14.93
N ASP A 72 14.08 1.65 -15.97
CA ASP A 72 13.09 1.88 -17.04
C ASP A 72 12.76 0.57 -17.76
N THR A 73 13.78 -0.21 -18.19
CA THR A 73 13.57 -1.53 -18.80
C THR A 73 12.76 -2.47 -17.91
N LEU A 74 13.09 -2.54 -16.61
CA LEU A 74 12.39 -3.41 -15.67
C LEU A 74 10.93 -2.97 -15.45
N ILE A 75 10.68 -1.66 -15.31
CA ILE A 75 9.32 -1.10 -15.16
C ILE A 75 8.49 -1.34 -16.42
N HIS A 76 9.09 -1.16 -17.61
CA HIS A 76 8.44 -1.44 -18.88
C HIS A 76 8.02 -2.91 -19.00
N LEU A 77 8.90 -3.83 -18.60
CA LEU A 77 8.59 -5.24 -18.62
C LEU A 77 7.46 -5.62 -17.66
N LEU A 78 7.46 -5.07 -16.44
CA LEU A 78 6.31 -5.26 -15.55
C LEU A 78 5.03 -4.76 -16.21
N ARG A 79 5.04 -3.59 -16.84
CA ARG A 79 3.85 -3.02 -17.50
C ARG A 79 3.24 -3.97 -18.54
N ASP A 80 4.09 -4.61 -19.33
CA ASP A 80 3.71 -5.43 -20.49
C ASP A 80 3.27 -6.88 -20.15
N VAL A 81 3.40 -7.33 -18.90
CA VAL A 81 3.07 -8.72 -18.47
C VAL A 81 1.54 -8.97 -18.34
N ASP A 82 0.68 -7.99 -18.60
CA ASP A 82 -0.77 -8.19 -18.60
C ASP A 82 -1.23 -9.07 -19.77
N GLY A 83 -1.41 -10.38 -19.52
CA GLY A 83 -2.48 -11.11 -20.22
C GLY A 83 -2.25 -12.55 -20.69
N GLN A 84 -1.15 -13.26 -20.38
CA GLN A 84 -1.07 -14.70 -20.71
C GLN A 84 -0.54 -15.57 -19.57
N GLN A 85 -1.35 -16.60 -19.28
CA GLN A 85 -1.21 -17.61 -18.23
C GLN A 85 0.20 -18.20 -18.11
N ALA A 86 0.80 -18.05 -16.92
CA ALA A 86 1.61 -19.04 -16.18
C ALA A 86 2.95 -19.57 -16.74
N PRO A 87 3.81 -18.75 -17.39
CA PRO A 87 5.26 -18.98 -17.21
C PRO A 87 6.07 -17.73 -16.80
N HIS A 88 5.43 -16.61 -16.49
CA HIS A 88 6.11 -15.33 -16.23
C HIS A 88 6.12 -14.87 -14.77
N ASP A 89 5.52 -15.62 -13.83
CA ASP A 89 5.48 -15.21 -12.42
C ASP A 89 6.88 -15.25 -11.79
N ASP A 90 7.71 -16.24 -12.11
CA ASP A 90 9.10 -16.31 -11.63
C ASP A 90 9.94 -15.11 -12.12
N LEU A 91 9.76 -14.70 -13.38
CA LEU A 91 10.44 -13.53 -13.93
C LEU A 91 9.90 -12.24 -13.28
N THR A 92 8.58 -12.14 -13.11
CA THR A 92 7.91 -11.00 -12.47
C THR A 92 8.39 -10.85 -11.03
N GLU A 93 8.44 -11.95 -10.28
CA GLU A 93 8.95 -12.00 -8.92
C GLU A 93 10.40 -11.51 -8.88
N ARG A 94 11.27 -12.04 -9.76
CA ARG A 94 12.68 -11.61 -9.84
C ARG A 94 12.82 -10.13 -10.18
N ILE A 95 11.98 -9.60 -11.07
CA ILE A 95 11.97 -8.17 -11.41
C ILE A 95 11.53 -7.35 -10.18
N LEU A 96 10.44 -7.74 -9.51
CA LEU A 96 9.96 -7.05 -8.30
C LEU A 96 11.00 -7.08 -7.17
N VAL A 97 11.65 -8.22 -6.91
CA VAL A 97 12.76 -8.34 -5.94
C VAL A 97 13.90 -7.38 -6.30
N THR A 98 14.28 -7.33 -7.58
CA THR A 98 15.37 -6.47 -8.05
C THR A 98 15.03 -4.99 -7.90
N ILE A 99 13.79 -4.60 -8.22
CA ILE A 99 13.27 -3.25 -7.99
C ILE A 99 13.23 -2.94 -6.49
N ALA A 100 12.75 -3.86 -5.65
CA ALA A 100 12.67 -3.67 -4.20
C ALA A 100 14.05 -3.41 -3.58
N ASN A 101 15.05 -4.23 -3.93
CA ASN A 101 16.43 -4.06 -3.49
C ASN A 101 17.01 -2.73 -3.98
N SER A 102 16.75 -2.36 -5.24
CA SER A 102 17.20 -1.08 -5.79
C SER A 102 16.55 0.11 -5.10
N ALA A 103 15.28 0.00 -4.71
CA ALA A 103 14.52 1.04 -4.02
C ALA A 103 15.01 1.33 -2.59
N ALA A 104 15.95 0.56 -2.05
CA ALA A 104 16.65 0.90 -0.81
C ALA A 104 17.55 2.15 -0.96
N PHE A 105 17.89 2.55 -2.19
CA PHE A 105 18.74 3.71 -2.48
C PHE A 105 17.92 4.92 -2.95
N THR A 106 18.20 6.10 -2.40
CA THR A 106 17.44 7.34 -2.71
C THR A 106 17.44 7.72 -4.19
N ALA A 107 18.57 7.52 -4.90
CA ALA A 107 18.64 7.78 -6.34
C ALA A 107 17.66 6.91 -7.14
N SER A 108 17.56 5.62 -6.79
CA SER A 108 16.61 4.69 -7.40
C SER A 108 15.18 5.03 -7.02
N GLN A 109 14.91 5.43 -5.78
CA GLN A 109 13.58 5.86 -5.33
C GLN A 109 13.05 7.01 -6.19
N ASN A 110 13.89 8.01 -6.46
CA ASN A 110 13.55 9.14 -7.33
C ASN A 110 13.34 8.69 -8.77
N SER A 111 14.26 7.88 -9.31
CA SER A 111 14.18 7.38 -10.68
C SER A 111 12.91 6.56 -10.92
N ILE A 112 12.55 5.65 -10.00
CA ILE A 112 11.32 4.83 -10.11
C ILE A 112 10.07 5.71 -10.14
N ARG A 113 10.01 6.76 -9.31
CA ARG A 113 8.91 7.74 -9.34
C ARG A 113 8.85 8.48 -10.67
N GLU A 114 9.97 9.01 -11.14
CA GLU A 114 10.08 9.78 -12.39
C GLU A 114 9.72 8.95 -13.63
N LEU A 115 10.00 7.65 -13.60
CA LEU A 115 9.64 6.68 -14.63
C LEU A 115 8.19 6.16 -14.52
N SER A 116 7.36 6.77 -13.67
CA SER A 116 5.99 6.33 -13.40
C SER A 116 5.88 4.86 -12.96
N GLY A 117 6.87 4.39 -12.19
CA GLY A 117 6.94 3.01 -11.71
C GLY A 117 6.00 2.70 -10.55
N LEU A 118 5.59 3.70 -9.75
CA LEU A 118 4.71 3.49 -8.59
C LEU A 118 3.38 2.80 -8.98
N PRO A 119 2.55 3.32 -9.91
CA PRO A 119 1.33 2.64 -10.34
C PRO A 119 1.57 1.24 -10.93
N VAL A 120 2.71 1.02 -11.60
CA VAL A 120 3.05 -0.29 -12.16
C VAL A 120 3.28 -1.31 -11.04
N ILE A 121 4.00 -0.94 -9.99
CA ILE A 121 4.26 -1.81 -8.83
C ILE A 121 2.98 -2.05 -8.03
N VAL A 122 2.16 -1.01 -7.82
CA VAL A 122 0.90 -1.12 -7.06
C VAL A 122 -0.06 -2.15 -7.66
N ARG A 123 -0.10 -2.30 -8.98
CA ARG A 123 -0.95 -3.31 -9.64
C ARG A 123 -0.70 -4.74 -9.10
N TYR A 124 0.52 -5.05 -8.66
CA TYR A 124 0.88 -6.36 -8.13
C TYR A 124 0.49 -6.57 -6.65
N VAL A 125 0.05 -5.52 -5.95
CA VAL A 125 -0.48 -5.63 -4.58
C VAL A 125 -1.75 -6.49 -4.55
N HIS A 126 -2.53 -6.47 -5.63
CA HIS A 126 -3.75 -7.29 -5.82
C HIS A 126 -3.51 -8.57 -6.64
N SER A 127 -2.25 -9.00 -6.76
CA SER A 127 -1.91 -10.26 -7.45
C SER A 127 -2.55 -11.46 -6.75
N THR A 128 -3.05 -12.44 -7.52
CA THR A 128 -3.50 -13.73 -6.98
C THR A 128 -2.35 -14.56 -6.40
N GLU A 129 -1.12 -14.31 -6.87
CA GLU A 129 0.09 -14.94 -6.38
C GLU A 129 0.66 -14.16 -5.18
N GLN A 130 0.60 -14.77 -3.99
CA GLN A 130 1.06 -14.17 -2.72
C GLN A 130 2.52 -13.69 -2.79
N ARG A 131 3.40 -14.45 -3.46
CA ARG A 131 4.81 -14.07 -3.58
C ARG A 131 4.96 -12.73 -4.29
N LEU A 132 4.20 -12.50 -5.36
CA LEU A 132 4.21 -11.23 -6.07
C LEU A 132 3.66 -10.09 -5.22
N GLN A 133 2.60 -10.32 -4.44
CA GLN A 133 2.07 -9.33 -3.50
C GLN A 133 3.15 -8.90 -2.50
N VAL A 134 3.82 -9.86 -1.86
CA VAL A 134 4.87 -9.59 -0.88
C VAL A 134 6.01 -8.80 -1.51
N GLN A 135 6.48 -9.17 -2.71
CA GLN A 135 7.58 -8.42 -3.35
C GLN A 135 7.16 -7.02 -3.79
N ALA A 136 5.93 -6.83 -4.26
CA ALA A 136 5.38 -5.52 -4.58
C ALA A 136 5.31 -4.63 -3.33
N LEU A 137 4.77 -5.16 -2.23
CA LEU A 137 4.68 -4.45 -0.95
C LEU A 137 6.07 -4.13 -0.38
N ASN A 138 7.05 -5.02 -0.50
CA ASN A 138 8.44 -4.75 -0.09
C ASN A 138 9.07 -3.62 -0.92
N ALA A 139 8.83 -3.59 -2.23
CA ALA A 139 9.27 -2.49 -3.07
C ALA A 139 8.61 -1.16 -2.65
N LEU A 140 7.29 -1.16 -2.44
CA LEU A 140 6.54 0.01 -1.98
C LEU A 140 7.01 0.49 -0.60
N ASN A 141 7.35 -0.42 0.31
CA ASN A 141 7.86 -0.09 1.64
C ASN A 141 9.18 0.71 1.54
N ASN A 142 10.10 0.26 0.70
CA ASN A 142 11.37 0.95 0.47
C ASN A 142 11.15 2.30 -0.23
N LEU A 143 10.23 2.35 -1.20
CA LEU A 143 9.85 3.58 -1.89
C LEU A 143 9.20 4.60 -0.94
N ALA A 144 8.42 4.14 0.03
CA ALA A 144 7.74 4.95 1.03
C ALA A 144 8.68 5.62 2.04
N MET A 145 9.96 5.23 2.10
CA MET A 145 10.95 5.94 2.93
C MET A 145 11.29 7.34 2.38
N ASN A 146 10.94 7.62 1.12
CA ASN A 146 11.14 8.92 0.48
C ASN A 146 9.89 9.79 0.60
N VAL A 147 9.99 10.94 1.27
CA VAL A 147 8.86 11.84 1.52
C VAL A 147 8.17 12.31 0.23
N GLU A 148 8.91 12.50 -0.87
CA GLU A 148 8.29 12.89 -2.15
C GLU A 148 7.50 11.72 -2.74
N ASN A 149 7.99 10.49 -2.63
CA ASN A 149 7.24 9.30 -3.04
C ASN A 149 5.97 9.12 -2.21
N GLN A 150 5.99 9.42 -0.91
CA GLN A 150 4.80 9.33 -0.04
C GLN A 150 3.64 10.17 -0.59
N LYS A 151 3.91 11.36 -1.13
CA LYS A 151 2.89 12.22 -1.75
C LYS A 151 2.19 11.57 -2.94
N HIS A 152 2.87 10.68 -3.67
CA HIS A 152 2.27 9.92 -4.76
C HIS A 152 1.61 8.64 -4.25
N LEU A 153 2.22 7.98 -3.26
CA LEU A 153 1.71 6.73 -2.66
C LEU A 153 0.40 6.91 -1.90
N GLN A 154 0.08 8.13 -1.44
CA GLN A 154 -1.19 8.42 -0.77
C GLN A 154 -2.43 7.98 -1.58
N ALA A 155 -2.34 8.02 -2.92
CA ALA A 155 -3.43 7.61 -3.80
C ALA A 155 -3.71 6.09 -3.76
N TYR A 156 -2.78 5.29 -3.25
CA TYR A 156 -2.84 3.83 -3.23
C TYR A 156 -2.91 3.26 -1.80
N VAL A 157 -3.11 4.11 -0.79
CA VAL A 157 -3.19 3.66 0.61
C VAL A 157 -4.34 2.68 0.81
N ILE A 158 -5.48 2.91 0.12
CA ILE A 158 -6.63 2.00 0.15
C ILE A 158 -6.26 0.65 -0.47
N ASP A 159 -5.55 0.62 -1.60
CA ASP A 159 -5.11 -0.63 -2.24
C ASP A 159 -4.21 -1.46 -1.30
N VAL A 160 -3.24 -0.80 -0.66
CA VAL A 160 -2.32 -1.44 0.30
C VAL A 160 -3.08 -1.94 1.52
N PHE A 161 -4.03 -1.14 2.02
CA PHE A 161 -4.88 -1.52 3.14
C PHE A 161 -5.70 -2.77 2.80
N GLN A 162 -6.40 -2.77 1.68
CA GLN A 162 -7.24 -3.88 1.23
C GLN A 162 -6.42 -5.17 1.08
N ALA A 163 -5.29 -5.12 0.36
CA ALA A 163 -4.48 -6.32 0.19
C ALA A 163 -3.90 -6.87 1.50
N GLY A 164 -3.57 -6.01 2.45
CA GLY A 164 -3.01 -6.42 3.74
C GLY A 164 -4.04 -6.87 4.76
N LEU A 165 -5.20 -6.21 4.82
CA LEU A 165 -6.13 -6.30 5.94
C LEU A 165 -7.49 -6.91 5.55
N GLU A 166 -7.68 -7.33 4.30
CA GLU A 166 -8.83 -8.14 3.91
C GLU A 166 -8.83 -9.52 4.61
N ALA A 167 -10.05 -10.05 4.81
CA ALA A 167 -10.25 -11.33 5.45
C ALA A 167 -9.53 -12.45 4.66
N GLY A 168 -8.63 -13.16 5.33
CA GLY A 168 -7.86 -14.25 4.73
C GLY A 168 -6.49 -13.86 4.18
N ALA A 169 -6.07 -12.60 4.31
CA ALA A 169 -4.69 -12.21 4.02
C ALA A 169 -3.70 -13.02 4.89
N LEU A 170 -2.64 -13.51 4.25
CA LEU A 170 -1.60 -14.30 4.91
C LEU A 170 -0.65 -13.40 5.70
N GLU A 171 -0.06 -13.92 6.77
CA GLU A 171 0.75 -13.14 7.72
C GLU A 171 1.89 -12.35 7.06
N ASP A 172 2.57 -12.94 6.04
CA ASP A 172 3.63 -12.25 5.30
C ASP A 172 3.12 -11.04 4.50
N VAL A 173 1.92 -11.15 3.93
CA VAL A 173 1.27 -10.06 3.19
C VAL A 173 0.82 -8.97 4.17
N GLN A 174 0.20 -9.36 5.28
CA GLN A 174 -0.17 -8.45 6.38
C GLN A 174 1.04 -7.65 6.86
N LEU A 175 2.16 -8.34 7.14
CA LEU A 175 3.36 -7.70 7.64
C LEU A 175 3.97 -6.75 6.62
N ALA A 176 4.02 -7.15 5.34
CA ALA A 176 4.53 -6.32 4.27
C ALA A 176 3.66 -5.07 4.05
N ALA A 177 2.32 -5.21 4.07
CA ALA A 177 1.39 -4.10 3.96
C ALA A 177 1.50 -3.12 5.13
N LEU A 178 1.54 -3.62 6.37
CA LEU A 178 1.70 -2.79 7.56
C LEU A 178 3.01 -1.99 7.54
N ARG A 179 4.10 -2.56 6.98
CA ARG A 179 5.37 -1.83 6.79
C ARG A 179 5.21 -0.64 5.84
N VAL A 180 4.53 -0.84 4.70
CA VAL A 180 4.20 0.26 3.77
C VAL A 180 3.38 1.32 4.49
N LEU A 181 2.28 0.93 5.14
CA LEU A 181 1.37 1.84 5.87
C LEU A 181 2.10 2.63 6.96
N THR A 182 2.97 1.98 7.73
CA THR A 182 3.80 2.64 8.74
C THR A 182 4.69 3.71 8.12
N ASN A 183 5.36 3.43 7.00
CA ASN A 183 6.26 4.39 6.36
C ASN A 183 5.50 5.58 5.74
N VAL A 184 4.34 5.36 5.12
CA VAL A 184 3.55 6.46 4.53
C VAL A 184 2.88 7.35 5.58
N THR A 185 2.65 6.82 6.79
CA THR A 185 2.05 7.57 7.92
C THR A 185 3.06 8.30 8.79
N VAL A 186 4.36 8.21 8.49
CA VAL A 186 5.38 9.02 9.18
C VAL A 186 5.09 10.52 9.04
N THR A 187 4.47 10.92 7.93
CA THR A 187 3.96 12.28 7.77
C THR A 187 2.44 12.31 8.00
N GLY A 188 1.96 13.34 8.71
CA GLY A 188 0.53 13.49 9.04
C GLY A 188 -0.40 13.77 7.86
N ARG A 189 0.09 13.74 6.61
CA ARG A 189 -0.67 14.21 5.43
C ARG A 189 -1.87 13.33 5.07
N ILE A 190 -1.82 12.07 5.48
CA ILE A 190 -2.78 11.05 5.08
C ILE A 190 -3.52 10.45 6.27
N HIS A 191 -3.32 10.98 7.48
CA HIS A 191 -3.86 10.41 8.71
C HIS A 191 -5.39 10.35 8.69
N ASP A 192 -6.07 11.38 8.21
CA ASP A 192 -7.54 11.41 8.08
C ASP A 192 -8.09 10.25 7.23
N SER A 193 -7.33 9.76 6.25
CA SER A 193 -7.73 8.61 5.43
C SER A 193 -7.80 7.31 6.22
N PHE A 194 -7.31 7.26 7.46
CA PHE A 194 -7.32 6.09 8.34
C PHE A 194 -8.51 6.04 9.30
N PHE A 195 -9.32 7.09 9.43
CA PHE A 195 -10.43 7.12 10.40
C PHE A 195 -11.35 5.91 10.27
N THR A 196 -11.82 5.59 9.07
CA THR A 196 -12.72 4.46 8.83
C THR A 196 -12.06 3.09 9.01
N TYR A 197 -10.73 3.05 9.07
CA TYR A 197 -9.94 1.83 9.16
C TYR A 197 -9.40 1.56 10.57
N LEU A 198 -9.45 2.55 11.47
CA LEU A 198 -8.97 2.43 12.85
C LEU A 198 -9.48 1.18 13.58
N PRO A 199 -10.79 0.83 13.55
CA PRO A 199 -11.27 -0.38 14.23
C PRO A 199 -10.61 -1.67 13.71
N ALA A 200 -10.41 -1.77 12.39
CA ALA A 200 -9.80 -2.93 11.77
C ALA A 200 -8.30 -3.02 12.11
N ILE A 201 -7.59 -1.90 12.10
CA ILE A 201 -6.17 -1.83 12.51
C ILE A 201 -6.04 -2.24 13.98
N TRP A 202 -6.92 -1.72 14.85
CA TRP A 202 -6.93 -2.05 16.27
C TRP A 202 -7.18 -3.54 16.52
N ALA A 203 -8.13 -4.13 15.80
CA ALA A 203 -8.45 -5.55 15.92
C ALA A 203 -7.25 -6.47 15.61
N MET A 204 -6.28 -6.02 14.80
CA MET A 204 -5.06 -6.79 14.53
C MET A 204 -4.16 -6.98 15.76
N LEU A 205 -4.30 -6.16 16.82
CA LEU A 205 -3.55 -6.37 18.08
C LEU A 205 -3.93 -7.67 18.78
N GLN A 206 -5.12 -8.22 18.50
CA GLN A 206 -5.59 -9.51 19.01
C GLN A 206 -4.83 -10.71 18.43
N LEU A 207 -4.08 -10.51 17.33
CA LEU A 207 -3.30 -11.56 16.70
C LEU A 207 -2.12 -11.94 17.61
N GLN A 208 -1.93 -13.24 17.86
CA GLN A 208 -0.80 -13.76 18.64
C GLN A 208 0.49 -13.84 17.81
N ASN A 209 0.77 -12.80 17.03
CA ASN A 209 1.99 -12.66 16.24
C ASN A 209 2.69 -11.36 16.63
N THR A 210 3.79 -11.49 17.36
CA THR A 210 4.57 -10.35 17.87
C THR A 210 5.04 -9.41 16.77
N ALA A 211 5.43 -9.93 15.59
CA ALA A 211 5.89 -9.09 14.49
C ALA A 211 4.76 -8.20 13.92
N LEU A 212 3.56 -8.77 13.79
CA LEU A 212 2.37 -8.01 13.39
C LEU A 212 1.99 -7.00 14.47
N GLN A 213 1.92 -7.40 15.74
CA GLN A 213 1.61 -6.49 16.85
C GLN A 213 2.55 -5.29 16.89
N VAL A 214 3.87 -5.52 16.76
CA VAL A 214 4.87 -4.45 16.71
C VAL A 214 4.60 -3.49 15.54
N GLN A 215 4.27 -4.00 14.36
CA GLN A 215 3.99 -3.15 13.19
C GLN A 215 2.66 -2.38 13.33
N VAL A 216 1.63 -3.01 13.86
CA VAL A 216 0.35 -2.34 14.16
C VAL A 216 0.56 -1.22 15.17
N LEU A 217 1.29 -1.47 16.26
CA LEU A 217 1.60 -0.45 17.26
C LEU A 217 2.43 0.71 16.69
N LYS A 218 3.40 0.45 15.80
CA LYS A 218 4.12 1.54 15.11
C LYS A 218 3.21 2.41 14.26
N LEU A 219 2.30 1.78 13.49
CA LEU A 219 1.31 2.50 12.70
C LEU A 219 0.41 3.34 13.60
N LEU A 220 -0.12 2.77 14.68
CA LEU A 220 -0.96 3.49 15.65
C LEU A 220 -0.20 4.63 16.33
N VAL A 221 1.06 4.46 16.71
CA VAL A 221 1.88 5.54 17.28
C VAL A 221 2.07 6.69 16.28
N ASN A 222 2.34 6.39 15.00
CA ASN A 222 2.45 7.43 13.98
C ASN A 222 1.15 8.22 13.85
N LEU A 223 0.02 7.50 13.75
CA LEU A 223 -1.31 8.10 13.64
C LEU A 223 -1.66 8.93 14.88
N ALA A 224 -1.34 8.44 16.08
CA ALA A 224 -1.55 9.16 17.34
C ALA A 224 -0.66 10.41 17.48
N GLY A 225 0.24 10.70 16.53
CA GLY A 225 0.90 11.99 16.41
C GLY A 225 -0.05 13.12 16.00
N ASP A 226 -1.23 12.80 15.46
CA ASP A 226 -2.26 13.76 15.07
C ASP A 226 -3.40 13.82 16.10
N GLN A 227 -3.84 15.04 16.43
CA GLN A 227 -4.85 15.26 17.48
C GLN A 227 -6.26 14.76 17.10
N ALA A 228 -6.64 14.83 15.83
CA ALA A 228 -7.92 14.29 15.36
C ALA A 228 -7.89 12.76 15.45
N MET A 229 -6.78 12.13 15.05
CA MET A 229 -6.59 10.68 15.22
C MET A 229 -6.65 10.24 16.68
N GLN A 230 -6.05 10.99 17.61
CA GLN A 230 -6.15 10.70 19.05
C GLN A 230 -7.60 10.68 19.53
N ALA A 231 -8.40 11.68 19.11
CA ALA A 231 -9.81 11.76 19.50
C ALA A 231 -10.61 10.54 19.00
N GLU A 232 -10.40 10.15 17.74
CA GLU A 232 -11.05 8.96 17.16
C GLU A 232 -10.59 7.66 17.85
N MET A 233 -9.30 7.53 18.18
CA MET A 233 -8.78 6.37 18.90
C MET A 233 -9.38 6.25 20.30
N LEU A 234 -9.61 7.37 20.99
CA LEU A 234 -10.17 7.39 22.35
C LEU A 234 -11.65 6.94 22.39
N ASP A 235 -12.39 7.09 21.29
CA ASP A 235 -13.78 6.63 21.17
C ASP A 235 -13.91 5.16 20.73
N LEU A 236 -12.81 4.51 20.30
CA LEU A 236 -12.82 3.10 19.91
C LEU A 236 -13.30 2.21 21.06
N GLU A 237 -14.19 1.29 20.75
CA GLU A 237 -14.57 0.19 21.65
C GLU A 237 -13.42 -0.81 21.74
N VAL A 238 -12.98 -1.12 22.95
CA VAL A 238 -11.79 -1.95 23.20
C VAL A 238 -12.06 -3.07 24.19
N SER A 239 -11.29 -4.15 24.08
CA SER A 239 -11.23 -5.20 25.09
C SER A 239 -10.14 -4.86 26.11
N SER A 240 -10.54 -4.56 27.35
CA SER A 240 -9.61 -4.32 28.46
C SER A 240 -8.64 -5.49 28.65
N ASP A 241 -9.12 -6.73 28.59
CA ASP A 241 -8.29 -7.93 28.74
C ASP A 241 -7.20 -8.02 27.66
N MET A 242 -7.53 -7.71 26.40
CA MET A 242 -6.50 -7.65 25.35
C MET A 242 -5.47 -6.57 25.63
N LEU A 243 -5.88 -5.35 25.99
CA LEU A 243 -4.94 -4.27 26.26
C LEU A 243 -4.01 -4.60 27.43
N LEU A 244 -4.55 -5.22 28.48
CA LEU A 244 -3.77 -5.68 29.61
C LEU A 244 -2.82 -6.82 29.24
N SER A 245 -3.17 -7.65 28.24
CA SER A 245 -2.29 -8.71 27.74
C SER A 245 -1.02 -8.17 27.06
N LEU A 246 -1.07 -6.98 26.44
CA LEU A 246 0.10 -6.31 25.86
C LEU A 246 1.12 -5.85 26.92
N LEU A 247 0.69 -5.78 28.19
CA LEU A 247 1.51 -5.44 29.36
C LEU A 247 1.80 -6.68 30.23
N HIS A 248 1.70 -7.89 29.67
CA HIS A 248 2.12 -9.10 30.38
C HIS A 248 3.64 -9.22 30.44
N GLU A 249 4.19 -9.82 31.49
CA GLU A 249 5.65 -10.02 31.66
C GLU A 249 6.27 -10.86 30.54
N ASP A 250 5.47 -11.74 29.92
CA ASP A 250 5.88 -12.56 28.78
C ASP A 250 5.79 -11.84 27.43
N SER A 251 5.25 -10.61 27.39
CA SER A 251 5.22 -9.82 26.16
C SER A 251 6.62 -9.35 25.80
N SER A 252 6.90 -9.22 24.50
CA SER A 252 8.20 -8.70 24.07
C SER A 252 8.37 -7.24 24.51
N GLU A 253 9.60 -6.84 24.86
CA GLU A 253 9.92 -5.44 25.18
C GLU A 253 9.48 -4.50 24.06
N ASP A 254 9.62 -4.93 22.80
CA ASP A 254 9.20 -4.18 21.62
C ASP A 254 7.70 -3.87 21.57
N VAL A 255 6.85 -4.80 22.04
CA VAL A 255 5.40 -4.60 22.15
C VAL A 255 5.09 -3.68 23.32
N ILE A 256 5.67 -3.95 24.49
CA ILE A 256 5.44 -3.18 25.71
C ILE A 256 5.83 -1.71 25.48
N GLU A 257 7.04 -1.45 24.97
CA GLU A 257 7.55 -0.10 24.74
C GLU A 257 6.63 0.69 23.80
N ARG A 258 6.18 0.07 22.71
CA ARG A 258 5.33 0.74 21.71
C ARG A 258 3.91 0.94 22.20
N PHE A 259 3.36 0.00 22.97
CA PHE A 259 2.06 0.19 23.58
C PHE A 259 2.10 1.33 24.60
N LEU A 260 3.13 1.37 25.47
CA LEU A 260 3.34 2.51 26.39
C LEU A 260 3.56 3.82 25.63
N THR A 261 4.25 3.78 24.48
CA THR A 261 4.41 4.95 23.60
C THR A 261 3.07 5.48 23.12
N LEU A 262 2.21 4.58 22.63
CA LEU A 262 0.88 4.92 22.17
C LEU A 262 0.06 5.52 23.31
N THR A 263 0.07 4.91 24.49
CA THR A 263 -0.59 5.44 25.68
C THR A 263 -0.14 6.86 26.00
N VAL A 264 1.17 7.15 25.97
CA VAL A 264 1.68 8.51 26.21
C VAL A 264 1.12 9.52 25.22
N HIS A 265 0.91 9.14 23.94
CA HIS A 265 0.27 10.03 22.96
C HIS A 265 -1.23 10.24 23.23
N LEU A 266 -1.90 9.23 23.77
CA LEU A 266 -3.35 9.23 24.00
C LEU A 266 -3.77 9.84 25.33
N ILE A 267 -2.85 9.98 26.29
CA ILE A 267 -3.13 10.72 27.53
C ILE A 267 -3.40 12.18 27.15
N PRO A 268 -4.64 12.68 27.35
CA PRO A 268 -5.05 13.99 26.95
C PRO A 268 -4.23 15.02 27.68
N LYS A 269 -3.98 16.12 26.96
CA LYS A 269 -3.50 17.33 27.60
C LYS A 269 -4.66 17.94 28.40
N PRO A 270 -4.39 18.76 29.43
CA PRO A 270 -5.43 19.26 30.34
C PRO A 270 -6.65 19.94 29.71
N SER A 271 -6.58 20.36 28.45
CA SER A 271 -7.68 20.94 27.68
C SER A 271 -8.68 19.92 27.10
N GLN A 272 -8.43 18.60 27.22
CA GLN A 272 -9.25 17.53 26.63
C GLN A 272 -10.01 16.68 27.67
N TYR A 273 -9.89 16.99 28.98
CA TYR A 273 -10.54 16.27 30.09
C TYR A 273 -12.08 16.30 30.08
N GLU A 274 -12.71 17.07 29.20
CA GLU A 274 -14.16 17.35 29.27
C GLU A 274 -15.04 16.42 28.42
N LEU A 275 -14.46 15.46 27.67
CA LEU A 275 -15.26 14.52 26.87
C LEU A 275 -15.80 13.38 27.76
N PRO A 276 -17.12 13.16 27.80
CA PRO A 276 -17.68 12.03 28.55
C PRO A 276 -17.22 10.70 27.94
N ALA A 277 -16.64 9.82 28.78
CA ALA A 277 -16.22 8.50 28.35
C ALA A 277 -17.43 7.63 27.98
N ARG A 278 -17.44 7.10 26.76
CA ARG A 278 -18.40 6.06 26.38
C ARG A 278 -18.00 4.75 27.09
N PRO A 279 -18.94 4.03 27.74
CA PRO A 279 -18.64 2.73 28.34
C PRO A 279 -17.99 1.77 27.33
N GLY A 280 -16.91 1.10 27.73
CA GLY A 280 -16.15 0.19 26.89
C GLY A 280 -15.19 0.86 25.89
N SER A 281 -15.11 2.19 25.87
CA SER A 281 -14.16 2.89 25.01
C SER A 281 -12.73 2.88 25.58
N LEU A 282 -11.75 3.15 24.72
CA LEU A 282 -10.35 3.31 25.15
C LEU A 282 -10.19 4.44 26.18
N HIS A 283 -10.95 5.53 26.03
CA HIS A 283 -11.01 6.59 27.05
C HIS A 283 -11.54 6.05 28.40
N CYS A 284 -12.59 5.22 28.39
CA CYS A 284 -13.11 4.61 29.62
C CYS A 284 -12.05 3.72 30.29
N PHE A 285 -11.35 2.89 29.50
CA PHE A 285 -10.27 2.02 29.99
C PHE A 285 -9.13 2.81 30.65
N LEU A 286 -8.68 3.89 30.00
CA LEU A 286 -7.53 4.66 30.45
C LEU A 286 -7.80 5.55 31.68
N TRP A 287 -9.04 5.99 31.92
CA TRP A 287 -9.39 6.87 33.05
C TRP A 287 -10.36 6.27 34.05
N ALA A 288 -11.50 5.76 33.60
CA ALA A 288 -12.57 5.32 34.50
C ALA A 288 -12.29 3.93 35.10
N GLU A 289 -11.61 3.06 34.36
CA GLU A 289 -11.27 1.69 34.77
C GLU A 289 -9.76 1.50 35.02
N GLN A 290 -9.04 2.61 35.25
CA GLN A 290 -7.57 2.65 35.21
C GLN A 290 -6.85 1.87 36.32
N SER A 291 -7.54 1.36 37.34
CA SER A 291 -6.88 0.77 38.52
C SER A 291 -5.97 -0.41 38.16
N LEU A 292 -6.47 -1.37 37.38
CA LEU A 292 -5.69 -2.52 36.94
C LEU A 292 -4.65 -2.15 35.87
N PHE A 293 -5.00 -1.22 34.98
CA PHE A 293 -4.08 -0.69 33.98
C PHE A 293 -2.86 -0.02 34.64
N LEU A 294 -3.08 0.88 35.61
CA LEU A 294 -2.03 1.55 36.37
C LEU A 294 -1.20 0.54 37.18
N GLN A 295 -1.82 -0.48 37.77
CA GLN A 295 -1.08 -1.55 38.45
C GLN A 295 -0.11 -2.26 37.49
N LYS A 296 -0.57 -2.61 36.28
CA LYS A 296 0.26 -3.22 35.24
C LYS A 296 1.37 -2.29 34.77
N VAL A 297 1.06 -1.02 34.51
CA VAL A 297 2.05 0.00 34.13
C VAL A 297 3.10 0.19 35.22
N TYR A 298 2.69 0.26 36.49
CA TYR A 298 3.60 0.45 37.63
C TYR A 298 4.60 -0.69 37.79
N ALA A 299 4.24 -1.93 37.41
CA ALA A 299 5.16 -3.07 37.42
C ALA A 299 6.42 -2.83 36.56
N PHE A 300 6.32 -1.98 35.53
CA PHE A 300 7.42 -1.62 34.64
C PHE A 300 8.19 -0.36 35.06
N LYS A 301 7.87 0.26 36.22
CA LYS A 301 8.49 1.52 36.69
C LYS A 301 10.02 1.44 36.80
N ASN A 302 10.55 0.29 37.20
CA ASN A 302 11.99 0.06 37.36
C ASN A 302 12.54 -0.90 36.28
N HIS A 303 11.89 -0.96 35.11
CA HIS A 303 12.33 -1.84 34.02
C HIS A 303 13.76 -1.48 33.55
N LEU A 304 14.55 -2.48 33.18
CA LEU A 304 15.96 -2.31 32.79
C LEU A 304 16.11 -1.47 31.51
N ASN A 305 15.13 -1.57 30.60
CA ASN A 305 15.05 -0.73 29.42
C ASN A 305 14.64 0.71 29.82
N PRO A 306 15.50 1.72 29.59
CA PRO A 306 15.25 3.10 30.00
C PRO A 306 14.07 3.75 29.26
N ASP A 307 13.79 3.35 28.02
CA ASP A 307 12.67 3.89 27.24
C ASP A 307 11.33 3.44 27.83
N ILE A 308 11.25 2.18 28.29
CA ILE A 308 10.06 1.64 28.98
C ILE A 308 9.84 2.39 30.30
N SER A 309 10.84 2.47 31.16
CA SER A 309 10.71 3.12 32.48
C SER A 309 10.40 4.62 32.35
N PHE A 310 10.98 5.31 31.36
CA PHE A 310 10.65 6.71 31.05
C PHE A 310 9.18 6.90 30.64
N ARG A 311 8.66 6.02 29.77
CA ARG A 311 7.24 6.07 29.34
C ARG A 311 6.30 5.77 30.50
N VAL A 312 6.63 4.82 31.36
CA VAL A 312 5.87 4.52 32.59
C VAL A 312 5.77 5.77 33.46
N GLY A 313 6.89 6.45 33.72
CA GLY A 313 6.89 7.69 34.52
C GLY A 313 6.00 8.79 33.90
N SER A 314 6.03 8.93 32.57
CA SER A 314 5.20 9.88 31.83
C SER A 314 3.71 9.57 31.97
N ILE A 315 3.33 8.29 31.91
CA ILE A 315 1.93 7.84 32.08
C ILE A 315 1.44 8.10 33.50
N LEU A 316 2.22 7.69 34.51
CA LEU A 316 1.88 7.87 35.92
C LEU A 316 1.68 9.35 36.26
N SER A 317 2.57 10.22 35.79
CA SER A 317 2.45 11.68 35.97
C SER A 317 1.22 12.24 35.22
N GLY A 318 1.00 11.83 33.97
CA GLY A 318 -0.12 12.32 33.16
C GLY A 318 -1.51 11.91 33.67
N LEU A 319 -1.60 10.80 34.40
CA LEU A 319 -2.83 10.31 35.03
C LEU A 319 -2.99 10.72 36.50
N ASN A 320 -2.08 11.55 37.04
CA ASN A 320 -2.03 11.94 38.45
C ASN A 320 -1.98 10.74 39.42
N ALA A 321 -1.26 9.68 39.02
CA ALA A 321 -1.08 8.45 39.78
C ALA A 321 0.40 8.30 40.19
N GLU A 322 0.85 9.09 41.18
CA GLU A 322 2.22 9.01 41.73
C GLU A 322 2.38 7.93 42.80
#